data_AF-A0A920KVF0-F1
#
_entry.id   AF-A0A920KVF0-F1
#
_cell.length_a   1.000
_cell.length_b   1.000
_cell.length_c   1.000
_cell.angle_alpha   90.00
_cell.angle_beta   90.00
_cell.angle_gamma   90.00
#
_symmetry.space_group_name_H-M   'P 1'
#
loop_
_entity.id
_entity.type
_entity.pdbx_description
1 polymer ?
#
loop_
_entity_poly.entity_id
_entity_poly.type
_entity_poly.pdbx_seq_one_letter_code
_entity_poly.pdbx_strand_id
1 'polypeptide(L)' 'MSDFADIFAQIIQKLGGRDAVQSLLGVGPSALSNYLRRAELPRDKMAIISTALHAKGWSFEPKKLQLHPSPPKQRDGCC' A
#
# COMPACT_ATOMS: atom_id res chain seq x y z
N MET A 1 -14.90 2.07 12.82
CA MET A 1 -14.17 2.28 11.56
C MET A 1 -13.31 1.06 11.35
N SER A 2 -13.36 0.41 10.18
CA SER A 2 -12.61 -0.84 9.92
C SER A 2 -11.10 -0.59 9.96
N ASP A 3 -10.34 -1.49 10.60
CA ASP A 3 -8.87 -1.41 10.72
C ASP A 3 -8.17 -1.23 9.36
N PHE A 4 -8.73 -1.84 8.31
CA PHE A 4 -8.25 -1.69 6.95
C PHE A 4 -8.32 -0.25 6.44
N ALA A 5 -9.41 0.47 6.73
CA ALA A 5 -9.60 1.81 6.20
C ALA A 5 -8.61 2.81 6.78
N ASP A 6 -8.30 2.66 8.08
CA ASP A 6 -7.30 3.48 8.76
C ASP A 6 -5.91 3.23 8.17
N ILE A 7 -5.50 1.97 8.08
CA ILE A 7 -4.19 1.58 7.54
C ILE A 7 -4.06 1.97 6.08
N PHE A 8 -5.12 1.79 5.28
CA PHE A 8 -5.12 2.22 3.90
C PHE A 8 -5.01 3.73 3.76
N ALA A 9 -5.64 4.51 4.65
CA ALA A 9 -5.43 5.95 4.70
C ALA A 9 -3.98 6.31 5.05
N GLN A 10 -3.34 5.58 5.97
CA GLN A 10 -1.92 5.76 6.28
C GLN A 10 -1.01 5.45 5.07
N ILE A 11 -1.25 4.34 4.36
CA ILE A 11 -0.56 3.99 3.11
C ILE A 11 -0.68 5.15 2.11
N ILE A 12 -1.91 5.65 1.92
CA ILE A 12 -2.18 6.77 1.02
C ILE A 12 -1.35 7.99 1.40
N GLN A 13 -1.32 8.37 2.68
CA GLN A 13 -0.51 9.49 3.16
C GLN A 13 0.99 9.27 2.90
N LYS A 14 1.52 8.06 3.16
CA LYS A 14 2.93 7.72 2.94
C LYS A 14 3.33 7.73 1.47
N LEU A 15 2.41 7.37 0.57
CA LEU A 15 2.63 7.36 -0.88
C LEU A 15 2.49 8.75 -1.53
N GLY A 16 2.11 9.79 -0.79
CA GLY A 16 1.99 11.16 -1.29
C GLY A 16 0.54 11.61 -1.52
N GLY A 17 -0.44 10.93 -0.94
CA GLY A 17 -1.84 11.30 -0.97
C GLY A 17 -2.68 10.45 -1.92
N ARG A 18 -3.99 10.73 -1.91
CA ARG A 18 -5.00 9.92 -2.60
C ARG A 18 -4.82 9.94 -4.11
N ASP A 19 -4.54 11.12 -4.66
CA ASP A 19 -4.30 11.34 -6.09
C ASP A 19 -3.07 10.56 -6.59
N ALA A 20 -1.96 10.60 -5.84
CA ALA A 20 -0.76 9.84 -6.15
C ALA A 20 -1.03 8.33 -6.19
N VAL A 21 -1.81 7.80 -5.24
CA VAL A 21 -2.20 6.38 -5.23
C VAL A 21 -3.15 6.04 -6.37
N GLN A 22 -4.08 6.92 -6.72
CA GLN A 22 -4.97 6.72 -7.87
C GLN A 22 -4.18 6.62 -9.18
N SER A 23 -3.23 7.54 -9.37
CA SER A 23 -2.32 7.53 -10.52
C SER A 23 -1.43 6.28 -10.52
N LEU A 24 -0.83 5.94 -9.38
CA LEU A 24 0.02 4.75 -9.22
C LEU A 24 -0.72 3.45 -9.56
N LEU A 25 -1.97 3.33 -9.12
CA LEU A 25 -2.78 2.13 -9.36
C LEU A 25 -3.51 2.16 -10.71
N GLY A 26 -3.56 3.32 -11.38
CA GLY A 26 -4.38 3.58 -12.55
C GLY A 26 -5.87 3.40 -12.29
N VAL A 27 -6.36 3.84 -11.12
CA VAL A 27 -7.76 3.64 -10.70
C VAL A 27 -8.45 4.95 -10.31
N GLY A 28 -9.74 5.04 -10.63
CA GLY A 28 -10.57 6.17 -10.23
C GLY A 28 -10.99 6.15 -8.76
N PRO A 29 -11.60 7.25 -8.26
CA PRO A 29 -12.02 7.38 -6.85
C PRO A 29 -13.03 6.30 -6.44
N SER A 30 -13.87 5.85 -7.37
CA SER A 30 -14.84 4.77 -7.14
C SER A 30 -14.18 3.44 -6.79
N ALA A 31 -13.01 3.14 -7.36
CA ALA A 31 -12.27 1.92 -7.06
C ALA A 31 -11.74 1.92 -5.63
N LEU A 32 -11.21 3.06 -5.17
CA LEU A 32 -10.76 3.22 -3.78
C LEU A 32 -11.93 3.02 -2.80
N SER A 33 -13.09 3.62 -3.09
CA SER A 33 -14.30 3.41 -2.29
C SER A 33 -14.75 1.95 -2.29
N ASN A 34 -14.61 1.24 -3.41
CA ASN A 34 -14.91 -0.18 -3.48
C ASN A 34 -13.95 -1.02 -2.62
N TYR A 35 -12.63 -0.72 -2.65
CA TYR A 35 -11.64 -1.41 -1.81
C TYR A 35 -11.88 -1.16 -0.33
N LEU A 36 -12.19 0.09 0.04
CA LEU A 36 -12.54 0.46 1.41
C LEU A 36 -13.81 -0.26 1.89
N ARG A 37 -14.83 -0.36 1.04
CA ARG A 37 -16.09 -1.05 1.35
C ARG A 37 -15.89 -2.55 1.53
N ARG A 38 -15.03 -3.16 0.70
CA ARG A 38 -14.71 -4.60 0.76
C ARG A 38 -13.63 -4.93 1.79
N ALA A 39 -12.95 -3.92 2.34
CA ALA A 39 -11.75 -4.07 3.16
C ALA A 39 -10.70 -4.99 2.50
N GLU A 40 -10.64 -4.97 1.17
CA GLU A 40 -9.84 -5.91 0.39
C GLU A 40 -9.28 -5.22 -0.87
N LEU A 41 -8.00 -5.45 -1.13
CA LEU A 41 -7.29 -5.00 -2.31
C LEU A 41 -6.99 -6.20 -3.22
N PRO A 42 -7.18 -6.07 -4.55
CA PRO A 42 -6.70 -7.06 -5.50
C PRO A 42 -5.20 -7.27 -5.36
N ARG A 43 -4.73 -8.52 -5.53
CA ARG A 43 -3.31 -8.88 -5.40
C ARG A 43 -2.42 -8.07 -6.34
N ASP A 44 -2.87 -7.78 -7.56
CA ASP A 44 -2.15 -6.93 -8.51
C ASP A 44 -1.91 -5.52 -7.98
N LYS A 45 -2.93 -4.90 -7.36
CA LYS A 45 -2.84 -3.56 -6.79
C LYS A 45 -2.01 -3.55 -5.51
N MET A 46 -2.12 -4.61 -4.71
CA MET A 46 -1.30 -4.80 -3.52
C MET A 46 0.19 -4.87 -3.88
N ALA A 47 0.57 -5.60 -4.93
CA ALA A 47 1.94 -5.69 -5.39
C ALA A 47 2.50 -4.31 -5.77
N ILE A 48 1.73 -3.51 -6.52
CA ILE A 48 2.10 -2.14 -6.90
C ILE A 48 2.30 -1.24 -5.67
N ILE A 49 1.35 -1.26 -4.73
CA ILE A 49 1.44 -0.50 -3.47
C ILE A 49 2.67 -0.93 -2.66
N SER A 50 2.89 -2.24 -2.55
CA SER A 50 4.02 -2.81 -1.81
C SER A 50 5.35 -2.35 -2.42
N THR A 51 5.49 -2.37 -3.74
CA THR A 51 6.67 -1.86 -4.44
C THR A 51 6.89 -0.37 -4.17
N ALA A 52 5.82 0.45 -4.25
CA ALA A 52 5.92 1.88 -4.00
C ALA A 52 6.24 2.22 -2.54
N LEU A 53 5.65 1.48 -1.58
CA LEU A 53 5.98 1.59 -0.16
C LEU A 53 7.42 1.19 0.10
N HIS A 54 7.89 0.11 -0.53
CA HIS A 54 9.26 -0.36 -0.37
C HIS A 54 10.27 0.67 -0.91
N ALA A 55 9.95 1.35 -2.01
CA ALA A 55 10.74 2.48 -2.50
C ALA A 55 10.79 3.67 -1.51
N LYS A 56 9.80 3.77 -0.61
CA LYS A 56 9.76 4.75 0.48
C LYS A 56 10.33 4.21 1.80
N GLY A 57 10.85 2.98 1.84
CA GLY A 57 11.34 2.34 3.07
C GLY A 57 10.24 1.81 3.99
N TRP A 58 9.08 1.49 3.45
CA TRP A 58 7.94 0.94 4.18
C TRP A 58 7.54 -0.44 3.64
N SER A 59 7.13 -1.34 4.53
CA SER A 59 6.54 -2.64 4.21
C SER A 59 5.12 -2.68 4.76
N PHE A 60 4.20 -3.21 3.97
CA PHE A 60 2.81 -3.39 4.38
C PHE A 60 2.47 -4.89 4.46
N GLU A 61 1.99 -5.33 5.63
CA GLU A 61 1.49 -6.69 5.87
C GLU A 61 -0.04 -6.72 5.73
N PRO A 62 -0.61 -7.28 4.63
CA PRO A 62 -2.06 -7.31 4.41
C PRO A 62 -2.82 -8.12 5.44
N LYS A 63 -2.22 -9.22 5.92
CA LYS A 63 -2.85 -10.17 6.84
C LYS A 63 -3.03 -9.59 8.24
N LYS A 64 -2.08 -8.75 8.66
CA LYS A 64 -2.11 -8.10 9.97
C LYS A 64 -2.63 -6.66 9.89
N LEU A 65 -2.78 -6.13 8.67
CA LEU A 65 -3.06 -4.71 8.43
C LEU A 65 -2.06 -3.82 9.15
N GLN A 66 -0.77 -4.13 9.02
CA GLN A 66 0.27 -3.36 9.71
C GLN A 66 1.31 -2.83 8.73
N LEU A 67 1.76 -1.62 9.00
CA LEU A 67 2.71 -0.87 8.20
C LEU A 67 3.99 -0.76 9.02
N HIS A 68 5.04 -1.43 8.57
CA HIS A 68 6.32 -1.48 9.25
C HIS A 68 7.34 -0.69 8.45
N PRO A 69 8.29 0.02 9.10
CA PRO A 69 9.45 0.50 8.40
C PRO A 69 10.18 -0.72 7.83
N SER A 70 10.27 -0.80 6.51
CA SER A 70 11.06 -1.83 5.86
C SER A 70 12.50 -1.34 5.87
N PRO A 71 13.46 -2.07 6.47
CA PRO A 71 14.84 -1.83 6.11
C PRO A 71 14.93 -1.98 4.58
N PRO A 72 15.74 -1.15 3.88
CA PRO A 72 16.02 -1.40 2.48
C PRO A 72 16.49 -2.85 2.44
N LYS A 73 15.78 -3.70 1.68
CA LYS A 73 16.14 -5.11 1.53
C LYS A 73 17.55 -5.12 0.97
N GLN A 74 18.53 -5.24 1.88
CA GLN A 74 19.94 -5.34 1.61
C GLN A 74 20.02 -6.53 0.66
N ARG A 75 20.46 -6.25 -0.56
CA ARG A 75 20.84 -7.28 -1.51
C ARG A 75 22.09 -7.96 -0.92
N ASP A 76 21.92 -8.78 0.11
CA ASP A 76 22.93 -9.75 0.48
C ASP A 76 22.78 -10.92 -0.49
N GLY A 77 23.70 -10.93 -1.44
CA GLY A 77 23.85 -11.91 -2.49
C GLY A 77 24.94 -11.45 -3.46
N CYS A 78 26.04 -10.94 -2.90
CA CYS A 78 27.33 -10.84 -3.60
C CYS A 78 28.10 -12.15 -3.34
N CYS A 79 28.89 -12.54 -4.34
CA CYS A 79 29.71 -13.75 -4.53
C CYS A 79 29.00 -14.93 -5.20
#